data_AF-A0A1G0ELG6-F1
#
_entry.id   AF-A0A1G0ELG6-F1
#
_cell.length_a   1.000
_cell.length_b   1.000
_cell.length_c   1.000
_cell.angle_alpha   90.00
_cell.angle_beta   90.00
_cell.angle_gamma   90.00
#
_symmetry.space_group_name_H-M   'P 1'
#
loop_
_entity.id
_entity.type
_entity.pdbx_description
1 polymer ?
#
loop_
_entity_poly.entity_id
_entity_poly.type
_entity_poly.pdbx_seq_one_letter_code
_entity_poly.pdbx_strand_id
1 'polypeptide(L)'
;MHSRNIADYGGVVNKMPVFAAFFMLFAMANVGLPGTSGFIGEFMVILGAVKANFWYAFAAATTLIFGAAYTLWMYKRVIFGAAANAHVAELTDLNLREKVIFAILAVAVLGMGLYPLPFSEIMHVSVNDLLVHVARSKLP
;
A
#
# COMPACT_ATOMS: atom_id res chain seq x y z
N MET A 1 25.65 -0.78 3.07
CA MET A 1 25.00 -1.42 4.24
C MET A 1 24.23 -2.64 3.76
N HIS A 2 24.52 -3.84 4.26
CA HIS A 2 23.87 -5.10 3.84
C HIS A 2 23.27 -5.82 5.04
N SER A 3 22.35 -5.15 5.74
CA SER A 3 21.60 -5.75 6.86
C SER A 3 20.13 -5.96 6.49
N ARG A 4 19.50 -6.95 7.11
CA ARG A 4 18.05 -7.20 7.02
C ARG A 4 17.32 -6.82 8.31
N ASN A 5 18.03 -6.35 9.33
CA ASN A 5 17.44 -5.99 10.62
C ASN A 5 16.93 -4.55 10.62
N ILE A 6 15.66 -4.36 10.95
CA ILE A 6 15.00 -3.05 11.08
C ILE A 6 15.74 -2.13 12.05
N ALA A 7 16.32 -2.68 13.11
CA ALA A 7 17.02 -1.94 14.15
C ALA A 7 18.24 -1.16 13.61
N ASP A 8 18.82 -1.58 12.48
CA ASP A 8 20.05 -0.98 11.97
C ASP A 8 19.80 0.23 11.05
N TYR A 9 18.56 0.45 10.62
CA TYR A 9 18.19 1.45 9.61
C TYR A 9 17.64 2.76 10.18
N GLY A 10 17.77 3.04 11.48
CA GLY A 10 17.19 4.27 12.06
C GLY A 10 17.79 5.56 11.49
N GLY A 11 16.92 6.56 11.22
CA GLY A 11 17.32 7.90 10.81
C GLY A 11 17.68 8.08 9.32
N VAL A 12 17.17 7.21 8.44
CA VAL A 12 17.47 7.23 6.98
C VAL A 12 17.12 8.56 6.31
N VAL A 13 16.10 9.29 6.79
CA VAL A 13 15.68 10.58 6.20
C VAL A 13 16.82 11.60 6.12
N ASN A 14 17.77 11.54 7.06
CA ASN A 14 18.90 12.48 7.11
C ASN A 14 19.87 12.33 5.94
N LYS A 15 19.87 11.18 5.28
CA LYS A 15 20.80 10.84 4.20
C LYS A 15 20.11 10.54 2.87
N MET A 16 18.91 9.95 2.93
CA MET A 16 18.10 9.63 1.77
C MET A 16 16.69 10.26 1.86
N PRO A 17 16.57 11.60 1.84
CA PRO A 17 15.29 12.27 1.99
C PRO A 17 14.30 11.99 0.85
N VAL A 18 14.78 11.84 -0.40
CA VAL A 18 13.89 11.53 -1.53
C VAL A 18 13.37 10.11 -1.43
N PHE A 19 14.23 9.15 -1.08
CA PHE A 19 13.78 7.79 -0.77
C PHE A 19 12.74 7.77 0.35
N ALA A 20 12.98 8.49 1.45
CA ALA A 20 12.06 8.57 2.59
C ALA A 20 10.67 9.07 2.18
N ALA A 21 10.59 10.05 1.27
CA ALA A 21 9.33 10.58 0.75
C ALA A 21 8.58 9.54 -0.10
N PHE A 22 9.26 8.88 -1.04
CA PHE A 22 8.65 7.81 -1.84
C PHE A 22 8.20 6.65 -0.97
N PHE A 23 9.03 6.23 0.00
CA PHE A 23 8.69 5.19 0.95
C PHE A 23 7.42 5.56 1.72
N MET A 24 7.27 6.82 2.15
CA MET A 24 6.05 7.28 2.82
C MET A 24 4.83 7.11 1.91
N LEU A 25 4.93 7.56 0.66
CA LEU A 25 3.83 7.42 -0.30
C LEU A 25 3.41 5.97 -0.48
N PHE A 26 4.37 5.05 -0.67
CA PHE A 26 4.05 3.63 -0.84
C PHE A 26 3.58 2.96 0.45
N ALA A 27 4.11 3.35 1.61
CA ALA A 27 3.63 2.90 2.90
C ALA A 27 2.17 3.34 3.12
N MET A 28 1.82 4.57 2.75
CA MET A 28 0.46 5.10 2.81
C MET A 28 -0.47 4.38 1.83
N ALA A 29 0.02 4.07 0.63
CA ALA A 29 -0.72 3.27 -0.32
C ALA A 29 -1.01 1.85 0.20
N ASN A 30 -0.05 1.25 0.90
CA ASN A 30 -0.19 -0.08 1.48
C ASN A 30 -1.21 -0.16 2.64
N VAL A 31 -1.43 0.95 3.35
CA VAL A 31 -2.38 0.98 4.49
C VAL A 31 -3.76 1.52 4.10
N GLY A 32 -4.00 1.69 2.80
CA GLY A 32 -5.28 2.16 2.29
C GLY A 32 -5.55 3.63 2.59
N LEU A 33 -4.56 4.52 2.48
CA LEU A 33 -4.82 5.96 2.58
C LEU A 33 -5.75 6.41 1.43
N PRO A 34 -6.85 7.15 1.70
CA PRO A 34 -7.71 7.68 0.66
C PRO A 34 -6.93 8.47 -0.41
N GLY A 35 -7.26 8.23 -1.68
CA GLY A 35 -6.55 8.80 -2.83
C GLY A 35 -5.37 7.95 -3.33
N THR A 36 -5.12 6.79 -2.72
CA THR A 36 -4.16 5.80 -3.21
C THR A 36 -4.87 4.54 -3.73
N SER A 37 -4.19 3.77 -4.58
CA SER A 37 -4.75 2.55 -5.17
C SER A 37 -5.17 1.50 -4.14
N GLY A 38 -4.44 1.36 -3.03
CA GLY A 38 -4.74 0.37 -1.99
C GLY A 38 -6.10 0.61 -1.33
N PHE A 39 -6.46 1.87 -1.09
CA PHE A 39 -7.74 2.22 -0.47
C PHE A 39 -8.94 1.72 -1.28
N ILE A 40 -8.90 1.88 -2.60
CA ILE A 40 -10.05 1.54 -3.46
C ILE A 40 -10.34 0.04 -3.42
N GLY A 41 -9.29 -0.78 -3.52
CA GLY A 41 -9.43 -2.23 -3.45
C GLY A 41 -9.95 -2.69 -2.10
N GLU A 42 -9.31 -2.27 -1.02
CA GLU A 42 -9.71 -2.65 0.35
C GLU A 42 -11.11 -2.17 0.70
N PHE A 43 -11.46 -0.94 0.30
CA PHE A 43 -12.78 -0.38 0.55
C PHE A 43 -13.88 -1.12 -0.22
N MET A 44 -13.64 -1.48 -1.49
CA MET A 44 -14.57 -2.32 -2.27
C MET A 44 -14.79 -3.69 -1.62
N VAL A 45 -13.72 -4.30 -1.11
CA VAL A 45 -13.79 -5.58 -0.39
C VAL A 45 -14.63 -5.44 0.89
N ILE A 46 -14.42 -4.39 1.68
CA ILE A 46 -15.20 -4.15 2.90
C ILE A 46 -16.68 -3.92 2.55
N LEU A 47 -16.99 -3.13 1.52
CA LEU A 47 -18.37 -2.93 1.07
C LEU A 47 -19.04 -4.24 0.63
N GLY A 48 -18.31 -5.11 -0.07
CA GLY A 48 -18.78 -6.45 -0.41
C GLY A 48 -19.01 -7.32 0.83
N ALA A 49 -18.08 -7.28 1.79
CA ALA A 49 -18.19 -8.02 3.04
C ALA A 49 -19.38 -7.57 3.89
N VAL A 50 -19.68 -6.27 3.96
CA VAL A 50 -20.86 -5.74 4.68
C VAL A 50 -22.15 -6.34 4.14
N LYS A 51 -22.26 -6.47 2.80
CA LYS A 51 -23.42 -7.08 2.15
C LYS A 51 -23.54 -8.59 2.44
N ALA A 52 -22.42 -9.27 2.66
CA ALA A 52 -22.39 -10.71 2.95
C ALA A 52 -22.63 -11.00 4.44
N ASN A 53 -21.90 -10.34 5.34
CA ASN A 53 -22.07 -10.44 6.79
C ASN A 53 -21.33 -9.31 7.52
N PHE A 54 -22.01 -8.64 8.45
CA PHE A 54 -21.43 -7.57 9.25
C PHE A 54 -20.15 -7.98 10.02
N TRP A 55 -20.10 -9.18 10.58
CA TRP A 55 -18.94 -9.64 11.36
C TRP A 55 -17.68 -9.83 10.51
N TYR A 56 -17.84 -10.25 9.25
CA TYR A 56 -16.72 -10.33 8.31
C TYR A 56 -16.20 -8.94 7.94
N ALA A 57 -17.10 -7.99 7.71
CA ALA A 57 -16.72 -6.61 7.47
C ALA A 57 -16.02 -5.98 8.69
N PHE A 58 -16.50 -6.25 9.90
CA PHE A 58 -15.90 -5.79 11.14
C PHE A 58 -14.47 -6.33 11.32
N ALA A 59 -14.27 -7.63 11.08
CA ALA A 59 -12.95 -8.24 11.11
C ALA A 59 -12.00 -7.61 10.07
N ALA A 60 -12.48 -7.45 8.82
CA ALA A 60 -11.70 -6.83 7.74
C ALA A 60 -11.30 -5.37 8.05
N ALA A 61 -12.25 -4.55 8.54
CA ALA A 61 -11.97 -3.17 8.91
C ALA A 61 -10.97 -3.08 10.08
N THR A 62 -11.07 -4.00 11.04
CA THR A 62 -10.11 -4.07 12.16
C THR A 62 -8.71 -4.42 11.68
N THR A 63 -8.56 -5.36 10.73
CA THR A 63 -7.24 -5.70 10.15
C THR A 63 -6.61 -4.51 9.43
N LEU A 64 -7.40 -3.66 8.78
CA LEU A 64 -6.93 -2.44 8.13
C LEU A 64 -6.34 -1.44 9.15
N ILE A 65 -6.99 -1.28 10.31
CA ILE A 65 -6.49 -0.42 11.40
C ILE A 65 -5.14 -0.92 11.93
N PHE A 66 -5.03 -2.22 12.21
CA PHE A 66 -3.75 -2.81 12.63
C PHE A 66 -2.67 -2.68 11.55
N GLY A 67 -3.07 -2.86 10.28
CA GLY A 67 -2.30 -2.56 9.06
C GLY A 67 -1.59 -1.22 9.10
N ALA A 68 -2.40 -0.17 9.28
CA ALA A 68 -1.93 1.20 9.40
C ALA A 68 -1.00 1.40 10.61
N ALA A 69 -1.39 0.88 11.77
CA ALA A 69 -0.65 1.05 13.01
C ALA A 69 0.77 0.47 12.93
N TYR A 70 0.93 -0.78 12.46
CA TYR A 70 2.26 -1.39 12.38
C TYR A 70 3.12 -0.72 11.28
N THR A 71 2.52 -0.32 10.16
CA THR A 71 3.25 0.28 9.04
C THR A 71 3.79 1.65 9.42
N LEU A 72 2.97 2.49 10.05
CA LEU A 72 3.41 3.80 10.55
C LEU A 72 4.45 3.67 11.67
N TRP A 73 4.27 2.68 12.55
CA TRP A 73 5.24 2.39 13.60
C TRP A 73 6.60 1.97 13.01
N MET A 74 6.60 1.10 12.01
CA MET A 74 7.80 0.70 11.28
C MET A 74 8.42 1.90 10.55
N TYR A 75 7.63 2.69 9.83
CA TYR A 75 8.08 3.88 9.11
C TYR A 75 8.81 4.84 10.05
N LYS A 76 8.22 5.13 11.21
CA LYS A 76 8.83 5.99 12.22
C LYS A 76 10.19 5.47 12.69
N ARG A 77 10.32 4.16 12.93
CA ARG A 77 11.56 3.55 13.45
C ARG A 77 12.69 3.51 12.43
N VAL A 78 12.36 3.33 11.15
CA VAL A 78 13.34 3.22 10.07
C VAL A 78 13.70 4.61 9.54
N ILE A 79 12.69 5.41 9.20
CA ILE A 79 12.94 6.65 8.45
C ILE A 79 13.33 7.81 9.37
N PHE A 80 12.64 7.96 10.50
CA PHE A 80 12.86 9.06 11.44
C PHE A 80 13.78 8.69 12.60
N GLY A 81 14.27 9.70 13.31
CA GLY A 81 15.14 9.56 14.48
C GLY A 81 16.60 9.90 14.19
N ALA A 82 17.44 9.75 15.22
CA ALA A 82 18.88 9.86 15.08
C ALA A 82 19.43 8.67 14.27
N ALA A 83 20.52 8.90 13.53
CA ALA A 83 21.17 7.84 12.76
C ALA A 83 21.60 6.71 13.71
N ALA A 84 20.97 5.54 13.58
CA ALA A 84 21.19 4.42 14.51
C ALA A 84 22.58 3.79 14.37
N ASN A 85 23.22 3.94 13.21
CA ASN A 85 24.51 3.31 12.90
C ASN A 85 25.35 4.23 11.99
N ALA A 86 26.68 4.18 12.13
CA ALA A 86 27.60 4.92 11.27
C ALA A 86 27.40 4.59 9.77
N HIS A 87 26.98 3.37 9.47
CA HIS A 87 26.70 2.92 8.10
C HIS A 87 25.46 3.59 7.47
N VAL A 88 24.52 4.10 8.26
CA VAL A 88 23.39 4.90 7.73
C VAL A 88 23.91 6.24 7.22
N ALA A 89 24.98 6.77 7.83
CA ALA A 89 25.59 8.03 7.43
C ALA A 89 26.31 7.97 6.07
N GLU A 90 26.67 6.77 5.62
CA GLU A 90 27.31 6.48 4.33
C GLU A 90 26.31 6.26 3.20
N LEU A 91 25.00 6.19 3.50
CA LEU A 91 23.99 6.00 2.49
C LEU A 91 23.93 7.21 1.55
N THR A 92 23.82 6.92 0.27
CA THR A 92 23.54 7.90 -0.78
C THR A 92 22.07 7.86 -1.12
N ASP A 93 21.46 9.02 -1.33
CA ASP A 93 20.09 9.09 -1.82
C ASP A 93 19.97 8.50 -3.24
N LEU A 94 18.72 8.36 -3.69
CA LEU A 94 18.38 7.70 -4.94
C LEU A 94 19.10 8.34 -6.14
N ASN A 95 19.61 7.49 -7.01
CA ASN A 95 20.11 7.89 -8.32
C ASN A 95 18.95 8.26 -9.26
N LEU A 96 19.24 8.98 -10.35
CA LEU A 96 18.21 9.46 -11.28
C LEU A 96 17.34 8.32 -11.83
N ARG A 97 17.97 7.18 -12.16
CA ARG A 97 17.26 5.96 -12.62
C ARG A 97 16.24 5.49 -11.60
N GLU A 98 16.63 5.40 -10.34
CA GLU A 98 15.78 4.92 -9.26
C GLU A 98 14.63 5.89 -9.01
N LYS A 99 14.91 7.21 -9.01
CA LYS A 99 13.87 8.24 -8.91
C LYS A 99 12.82 8.13 -10.00
N VAL A 100 13.23 7.88 -11.25
CA VAL A 100 12.29 7.71 -12.37
C VAL A 100 11.42 6.47 -12.16
N ILE A 101 11.99 5.35 -11.73
CA ILE A 101 11.22 4.12 -11.46
C ILE A 101 10.19 4.38 -10.35
N PHE A 102 10.62 4.96 -9.23
CA PHE A 102 9.71 5.28 -8.13
C PHE A 102 8.65 6.31 -8.53
N ALA A 103 8.99 7.30 -9.34
CA ALA A 103 8.03 8.29 -9.83
C ALA A 103 6.94 7.63 -10.71
N ILE A 104 7.31 6.73 -11.62
CA ILE A 104 6.34 5.99 -12.44
C ILE A 104 5.39 5.18 -11.57
N LEU A 105 5.92 4.46 -10.57
CA LEU A 105 5.11 3.70 -9.64
C LEU A 105 4.20 4.60 -8.78
N ALA A 106 4.70 5.75 -8.32
CA ALA A 106 3.92 6.71 -7.56
C ALA A 106 2.76 7.28 -8.40
N VAL A 107 3.01 7.61 -9.67
CA VAL A 107 1.96 8.03 -10.61
C VAL A 107 0.92 6.94 -10.82
N ALA A 108 1.33 5.67 -10.94
CA ALA A 108 0.38 4.57 -11.08
C ALA A 108 -0.50 4.40 -9.82
N VAL A 109 0.09 4.47 -8.62
CA VAL A 109 -0.61 4.37 -7.34
C VAL A 109 -1.62 5.51 -7.17
N LEU A 110 -1.21 6.75 -7.43
CA LEU A 110 -2.09 7.92 -7.32
C LEU A 110 -3.13 7.96 -8.44
N GLY A 111 -2.73 7.63 -9.67
CA GLY A 111 -3.63 7.61 -10.82
C GLY A 111 -4.78 6.62 -10.64
N MET A 112 -4.46 5.39 -10.21
CA MET A 112 -5.49 4.40 -9.88
C MET A 112 -6.31 4.82 -8.66
N GLY A 113 -5.69 5.45 -7.65
CA GLY A 113 -6.35 5.96 -6.44
C GLY A 113 -7.30 7.17 -6.65
N LEU A 114 -7.05 7.98 -7.67
CA LEU A 114 -7.87 9.15 -7.99
C LEU A 114 -8.91 8.85 -9.07
N TYR A 115 -8.56 7.99 -10.04
CA TYR A 115 -9.44 7.62 -11.14
C TYR A 115 -9.40 6.09 -11.37
N PRO A 116 -10.10 5.31 -10.53
CA PRO A 116 -10.12 3.84 -10.64
C PRO A 116 -10.97 3.33 -11.82
N LEU A 117 -11.87 4.17 -12.34
CA LEU A 117 -12.90 3.79 -13.30
C LEU A 117 -12.38 2.97 -14.49
N PRO A 118 -11.28 3.37 -15.17
CA PRO A 118 -10.75 2.62 -16.31
C PRO A 118 -10.38 1.18 -15.96
N PHE A 119 -9.83 0.95 -14.76
CA PHE A 119 -9.46 -0.38 -14.32
C PHE A 119 -10.69 -1.21 -13.94
N SER A 120 -11.63 -0.61 -13.19
CA SER A 120 -12.84 -1.31 -12.77
C SER A 120 -13.76 -1.66 -13.93
N GLU A 121 -13.85 -0.80 -14.95
CA GLU A 121 -14.75 -0.97 -16.10
C GLU A 121 -14.28 -2.13 -17.00
N ILE A 122 -12.97 -2.24 -17.22
CA ILE A 122 -12.38 -3.37 -17.97
C ILE A 122 -12.68 -4.71 -17.28
N MET A 123 -12.68 -4.74 -15.94
CA MET A 123 -12.99 -5.96 -15.18
C MET A 123 -14.49 -6.26 -15.07
N HIS A 124 -15.35 -5.25 -15.22
CA HIS A 124 -16.77 -5.34 -14.87
C HIS A 124 -17.50 -6.45 -15.63
N VAL A 125 -17.28 -6.57 -16.94
CA VAL A 125 -17.94 -7.57 -17.78
C VAL A 125 -17.53 -8.99 -17.35
N SER A 126 -16.23 -9.26 -17.28
CA SER A 126 -15.72 -10.58 -16.92
C SER A 126 -16.11 -11.01 -15.50
N VAL A 127 -16.11 -10.07 -14.53
CA VAL A 127 -16.54 -10.35 -13.16
C VAL A 127 -18.04 -10.62 -13.10
N ASN A 128 -18.87 -9.88 -13.84
CA ASN A 128 -20.31 -10.10 -13.88
C ASN A 128 -20.66 -11.48 -14.48
N ASP A 129 -19.99 -11.86 -15.57
CA ASP A 129 -20.19 -13.19 -16.18
C ASP A 129 -19.79 -14.31 -15.22
N LEU A 130 -18.71 -14.13 -14.46
CA LEU A 130 -18.29 -15.06 -13.42
C LEU A 130 -19.36 -15.19 -12.32
N LEU A 131 -19.92 -14.08 -11.85
CA LEU A 131 -20.98 -14.09 -10.83
C LEU A 131 -22.23 -14.82 -11.33
N VAL A 132 -22.66 -14.57 -12.57
CA VAL A 132 -23.80 -15.27 -13.19
C VAL A 132 -23.51 -16.76 -13.33
N HIS A 133 -22.30 -17.13 -13.72
CA HIS A 133 -21.90 -18.54 -13.85
C HIS A 133 -21.94 -19.26 -12.50
N VAL A 134 -21.40 -18.65 -11.43
CA VAL A 134 -21.38 -19.22 -10.08
C VAL A 134 -22.79 -19.29 -9.46
N ALA A 135 -23.67 -18.34 -9.78
CA ALA A 135 -25.05 -18.34 -9.30
C ALA A 135 -25.92 -19.44 -9.92
N ARG A 136 -25.53 -20.00 -11.07
CA ARG A 136 -26.23 -21.14 -11.67
C ARG A 136 -25.88 -22.42 -10.90
N SER A 137 -26.82 -22.89 -10.10
CA SER A 137 -26.72 -24.20 -9.45
C SER A 137 -26.46 -25.29 -10.50
N LYS A 138 -25.46 -26.14 -10.24
CA LYS A 138 -25.23 -27.38 -11.01
C LYS A 138 -26.19 -28.51 -10.64
N LEU A 139 -26.96 -28.31 -9.57
CA LEU A 139 -28.00 -29.23 -9.12
C LEU A 139 -29.36 -28.74 -9.65
N PRO A 140 -30.21 -29.66 -10.16
CA PRO A 140 -31.53 -29.34 -10.70
C PRO A 140 -32.48 -28.75 -9.66
#